data_AF-A0A183IKU9-F1
#
_entry.id   AF-A0A183IKU9-F1
#
_cell.length_a   1.000
_cell.length_b   1.000
_cell.length_c   1.000
_cell.angle_alpha   90.00
_cell.angle_beta   90.00
_cell.angle_gamma   90.00
#
_symmetry.space_group_name_H-M   'P 1'
#
loop_
_entity.id
_entity.type
_entity.pdbx_description
1 polymer ?
#
loop_
_entity_poly.entity_id
_entity_poly.type
_entity_poly.pdbx_seq_one_letter_code
_entity_poly.pdbx_strand_id
1 'polypeptide(L)'
;MVESHSCVLHTENEEITAFASLISDVLWLLVGASTCITSSMSPVEEVIEWIQENSGAHIVIREHVLNSSHKICSIEGKRDQINKCLRMIRRRFPPSRFPDLKLTPLLPMSVIPKFQLGLPESVTVEVVISYIVSPSHFFMQQPTHPTFPSLSRQDQFILAVYCQPVGIPELPRPIKAGVICIAPLGSGWYRAQVMEVYREVDEVQVKFLDYGGYTVVPASDLRQIRSDFMTLPFQATEVCLAGVRPLDGKFQLIVL
;
A
#
# COMPACT_ATOMS: atom_id res chain seq x y z
N MET A 1 13.04 25.97 -19.32
CA MET A 1 12.39 26.46 -18.08
C MET A 1 10.91 26.54 -18.37
N VAL A 2 10.14 25.58 -17.86
CA VAL A 2 8.68 25.65 -17.80
C VAL A 2 8.33 25.12 -16.42
N GLU A 3 7.94 26.03 -15.53
CA GLU A 3 7.28 25.70 -14.27
C GLU A 3 5.84 25.25 -14.60
N SER A 4 5.42 24.13 -14.03
CA SER A 4 4.00 23.77 -13.95
C SER A 4 3.58 23.86 -12.49
N HIS A 5 3.04 25.02 -12.13
CA HIS A 5 2.20 25.18 -10.95
C HIS A 5 0.93 24.35 -11.14
N SER A 6 0.46 23.67 -10.09
CA SER A 6 -0.95 23.26 -10.00
C SER A 6 -1.38 23.30 -8.54
N CYS A 7 -2.16 24.33 -8.25
CA CYS A 7 -2.98 24.56 -7.08
C CYS A 7 -4.41 24.16 -7.46
N VAL A 8 -5.15 23.43 -6.61
CA VAL A 8 -6.61 23.35 -6.71
C VAL A 8 -7.22 23.36 -5.31
N LEU A 9 -7.66 24.54 -4.89
CA LEU A 9 -8.97 24.77 -4.30
C LEU A 9 -9.77 25.49 -5.40
N HIS A 10 -10.92 24.96 -5.84
CA HIS A 10 -11.95 25.81 -6.43
C HIS A 10 -13.32 25.12 -6.38
N THR A 11 -14.11 25.65 -5.45
CA THR A 11 -15.53 25.42 -5.24
C THR A 11 -16.33 25.62 -6.51
N GLU A 12 -17.07 24.60 -6.92
CA GLU A 12 -18.44 24.70 -7.46
C GLU A 12 -19.07 23.31 -7.29
N ASN A 13 -19.78 23.11 -6.18
CA ASN A 13 -20.39 21.85 -5.68
C ASN A 13 -19.44 20.77 -5.13
N GLU A 14 -18.39 21.18 -4.41
CA GLU A 14 -17.33 20.31 -3.86
C GLU A 14 -17.76 19.40 -2.69
N GLU A 15 -17.81 18.09 -2.95
CA GLU A 15 -17.46 17.06 -1.95
C GLU A 15 -15.95 17.15 -1.69
N ILE A 16 -15.56 17.41 -0.44
CA ILE A 16 -14.15 17.50 -0.04
C ILE A 16 -13.78 16.19 0.66
N THR A 17 -12.72 15.50 0.21
CA THR A 17 -12.15 14.33 0.92
C THR A 17 -10.95 14.77 1.75
N ALA A 18 -11.05 14.69 3.07
CA ALA A 18 -9.92 14.91 3.98
C ALA A 18 -9.40 13.57 4.50
N PHE A 19 -8.08 13.37 4.47
CA PHE A 19 -7.45 12.16 4.99
C PHE A 19 -6.76 12.43 6.34
N ALA A 20 -6.90 11.51 7.29
CA ALA A 20 -6.18 11.51 8.57
C ALA A 20 -5.49 10.15 8.80
N SER A 21 -4.30 10.17 9.40
CA SER A 21 -3.53 8.96 9.74
C SER A 21 -3.76 8.58 11.21
N LEU A 22 -4.14 7.32 11.44
CA LEU A 22 -4.28 6.68 12.74
C LEU A 22 -3.20 5.62 12.93
N ILE A 23 -2.58 5.55 14.09
CA ILE A 23 -1.67 4.46 14.48
C ILE A 23 -2.48 3.34 15.18
N SER A 24 -2.11 2.10 14.92
CA SER A 24 -2.58 0.81 15.45
C SER A 24 -2.83 0.84 16.96
N ASP A 25 -1.98 1.56 17.68
CA ASP A 25 -1.95 1.53 19.14
C ASP A 25 -3.15 2.28 19.77
N VAL A 26 -3.82 3.14 18.99
CA VAL A 26 -5.09 3.78 19.37
C VAL A 26 -6.24 2.77 19.45
N LEU A 27 -6.17 1.68 18.68
CA LEU A 27 -7.19 0.63 18.66
C LEU A 27 -7.11 -0.27 19.91
N TRP A 28 -5.91 -0.48 20.46
CA TRP A 28 -5.69 -1.28 21.67
C TRP A 28 -6.15 -0.57 22.95
N LEU A 29 -6.06 0.76 23.02
CA LEU A 29 -6.47 1.54 24.20
C LEU A 29 -7.99 1.64 24.41
N LEU A 30 -8.80 1.26 23.41
CA LEU A 30 -10.27 1.21 23.52
C LEU A 30 -10.80 -0.14 24.03
N VAL A 31 -9.94 -1.14 24.21
CA VAL A 31 -10.30 -2.49 24.70
C VAL A 31 -10.45 -2.54 26.24
N GLY A 32 -10.17 -1.44 26.96
CA GLY A 32 -10.15 -1.41 28.42
C GLY A 32 -11.18 -0.50 29.08
N ALA A 33 -12.47 -0.80 28.97
CA ALA A 33 -13.50 -0.47 29.98
C ALA A 33 -14.82 -1.17 29.62
N SER A 34 -15.17 -2.21 30.38
CA SER A 34 -16.43 -2.95 30.24
C SER A 34 -17.64 -2.08 30.55
N THR A 35 -18.68 -2.14 29.72
CA THR A 35 -20.09 -2.35 30.12
C THR A 35 -20.90 -2.82 28.92
N CYS A 36 -21.73 -3.84 29.15
CA CYS A 36 -22.64 -4.48 28.20
C CYS A 36 -23.53 -3.49 27.46
N ILE A 37 -23.57 -3.55 26.11
CA ILE A 37 -24.75 -3.19 25.31
C ILE A 37 -24.83 -4.16 24.12
N THR A 38 -26.04 -4.63 23.85
CA THR A 38 -26.43 -5.50 22.74
C THR A 38 -26.30 -4.77 21.41
N SER A 39 -25.16 -4.89 20.73
CA SER A 39 -24.93 -4.42 19.37
C SER A 39 -23.67 -5.12 18.84
N SER A 40 -23.72 -5.67 17.62
CA SER A 40 -22.63 -6.45 17.02
C SER A 40 -21.46 -5.59 16.51
N MET A 41 -21.30 -4.36 16.99
CA MET A 41 -20.34 -3.37 16.50
C MET A 41 -19.26 -3.09 17.56
N SER A 42 -18.04 -2.81 17.10
CA SER A 42 -16.94 -2.47 18.00
C SER A 42 -17.11 -1.07 18.61
N PRO A 43 -16.57 -0.79 19.82
CA PRO A 43 -16.67 0.52 20.45
C PRO A 43 -16.09 1.69 19.63
N VAL A 44 -15.24 1.39 18.65
CA VAL A 44 -14.68 2.37 17.70
C VAL A 44 -15.71 2.71 16.63
N GLU A 45 -16.38 1.68 16.09
CA GLU A 45 -17.41 1.84 15.05
C GLU A 45 -18.60 2.65 15.58
N GLU A 46 -19.03 2.41 16.83
CA GLU A 46 -20.08 3.21 17.48
C GLU A 46 -19.71 4.70 17.58
N VAL A 47 -18.44 5.01 17.90
CA VAL A 47 -17.97 6.40 17.96
C VAL A 47 -17.93 7.03 16.58
N ILE A 48 -17.55 6.28 15.55
CA ILE A 48 -17.47 6.78 14.17
C ILE A 48 -18.88 7.02 13.62
N GLU A 49 -19.81 6.09 13.80
CA GLU A 49 -21.22 6.28 13.43
C GLU A 49 -21.82 7.50 14.12
N TRP A 50 -21.60 7.64 15.43
CA TRP A 50 -22.08 8.81 16.17
C TRP A 50 -21.50 10.11 15.60
N ILE A 51 -20.22 10.13 15.22
CA ILE A 51 -19.60 11.31 14.59
C ILE A 51 -20.22 11.56 13.22
N GLN A 52 -20.47 10.53 12.40
CA GLN A 52 -21.09 10.66 11.09
C GLN A 52 -22.51 11.25 11.19
N GLU A 53 -23.37 10.69 12.04
CA GLU A 53 -24.74 11.16 12.26
C GLU A 53 -24.78 12.62 12.71
N ASN A 54 -23.89 13.00 13.62
CA ASN A 54 -23.91 14.33 14.23
C ASN A 54 -23.14 15.37 13.40
N SER A 55 -22.20 14.97 12.55
CA SER A 55 -21.46 15.88 11.67
C SER A 55 -22.12 16.07 10.30
N GLY A 56 -22.85 15.06 9.83
CA GLY A 56 -23.34 14.97 8.45
C GLY A 56 -22.24 14.66 7.43
N ALA A 57 -21.01 14.38 7.88
CA ALA A 57 -19.92 13.91 7.03
C ALA A 57 -19.88 12.38 7.05
N HIS A 58 -19.48 11.78 5.94
CA HIS A 58 -19.24 10.35 5.82
C HIS A 58 -17.78 10.04 6.20
N ILE A 59 -17.55 8.98 6.98
CA ILE A 59 -16.22 8.58 7.44
C ILE A 59 -15.95 7.15 6.99
N VAL A 60 -14.79 6.91 6.39
CA VAL A 60 -14.34 5.56 6.01
C VAL A 60 -12.96 5.32 6.57
N ILE A 61 -12.80 4.26 7.35
CA ILE A 61 -11.50 3.83 7.87
C ILE A 61 -10.98 2.68 7.00
N ARG A 62 -9.77 2.82 6.47
CA ARG A 62 -9.08 1.81 5.67
C ARG A 62 -7.72 1.49 6.28
N GLU A 63 -7.17 0.32 5.97
CA GLU A 63 -5.79 0.02 6.33
C GLU A 63 -4.81 0.87 5.50
N HIS A 64 -3.72 1.29 6.14
CA HIS A 64 -2.66 2.00 5.44
C HIS A 64 -1.85 1.00 4.62
N VAL A 65 -1.86 1.16 3.30
CA VAL A 65 -1.35 0.15 2.35
C VAL A 65 0.13 -0.21 2.58
N LEU A 66 0.95 0.75 3.04
CA LEU A 66 2.38 0.54 3.29
C LEU A 66 2.71 0.15 4.73
N ASN A 67 1.75 0.31 5.65
CA ASN A 67 2.01 0.14 7.07
C ASN A 67 0.78 -0.45 7.75
N SER A 68 0.78 -1.76 7.96
CA SER A 68 -0.33 -2.47 8.63
C SER A 68 -0.55 -2.02 10.08
N SER A 69 0.39 -1.28 10.69
CA SER A 69 0.18 -0.63 11.97
C SER A 69 -0.49 0.75 11.84
N HIS A 70 -0.93 1.17 10.67
CA HIS A 70 -1.61 2.44 10.47
C HIS A 70 -2.94 2.25 9.76
N LYS A 71 -3.89 3.14 10.04
CA LYS A 71 -5.17 3.24 9.35
C LYS A 71 -5.31 4.63 8.77
N ILE A 72 -5.96 4.72 7.62
CA ILE A 72 -6.30 5.98 6.97
C ILE A 72 -7.79 6.22 7.17
N CYS A 73 -8.14 7.39 7.69
CA CYS A 73 -9.50 7.86 7.85
C CYS A 73 -9.80 8.87 6.73
N SER A 74 -10.73 8.53 5.84
CA SER A 74 -11.27 9.43 4.83
C SER A 74 -12.55 10.07 5.36
N ILE A 75 -12.66 11.39 5.25
CA ILE A 75 -13.84 12.16 5.66
C ILE A 75 -14.38 12.89 4.43
N GLU A 76 -15.64 12.64 4.08
CA GLU A 76 -16.31 13.15 2.89
C GLU A 76 -17.56 13.96 3.30
N GLY A 77 -17.80 15.09 2.64
CA GLY A 77 -18.99 15.90 2.86
C GLY A 77 -18.80 17.37 2.47
N LYS A 78 -19.76 18.21 2.85
CA LYS A 78 -19.62 19.67 2.71
C LYS A 78 -18.54 20.19 3.66
N ARG A 79 -17.90 21.30 3.30
CA ARG A 79 -16.83 21.93 4.10
C ARG A 79 -17.20 22.12 5.58
N ASP A 80 -18.41 22.58 5.87
CA ASP A 80 -18.88 22.77 7.24
C ASP A 80 -19.10 21.45 7.99
N GLN A 81 -19.58 20.41 7.31
CA GLN A 81 -19.74 19.06 7.86
C GLN A 81 -18.38 18.45 8.19
N ILE A 82 -17.39 18.60 7.31
CA ILE A 82 -16.02 18.13 7.54
C ILE A 82 -15.37 18.88 8.70
N ASN A 83 -15.46 20.21 8.73
CA ASN A 83 -14.93 21.00 9.84
C ASN A 83 -15.61 20.66 11.17
N LYS A 84 -16.91 20.33 11.16
CA LYS A 84 -17.64 19.84 12.32
C LYS A 84 -17.15 18.45 12.73
N CYS A 85 -16.99 17.54 11.78
CA CYS A 85 -16.45 16.19 11.95
C CYS A 85 -15.04 16.21 12.57
N LEU A 86 -14.10 16.97 11.99
CA LEU A 86 -12.73 17.11 12.50
C LEU A 86 -12.68 17.64 13.94
N ARG A 87 -13.54 18.62 14.27
CA ARG A 87 -13.67 19.12 15.66
C ARG A 87 -14.19 18.05 16.60
N MET A 88 -15.18 17.26 16.18
CA MET A 88 -15.73 16.17 16.98
C MET A 88 -14.70 15.06 17.21
N ILE A 89 -13.95 14.69 16.17
CA ILE A 89 -12.83 13.75 16.26
C ILE A 89 -11.79 14.28 17.24
N ARG A 90 -11.34 15.54 17.13
CA ARG A 90 -10.33 16.10 18.03
C ARG A 90 -10.80 16.21 19.48
N ARG A 91 -12.10 16.48 19.70
CA ARG A 91 -12.71 16.49 21.04
C ARG A 91 -12.74 15.10 21.65
N ARG A 92 -13.02 14.08 20.85
CA ARG A 92 -13.06 12.67 21.30
C ARG A 92 -11.66 12.09 21.49
N PHE A 93 -10.70 12.53 20.67
CA PHE A 93 -9.32 12.08 20.63
C PHE A 93 -8.34 13.26 20.79
N PRO A 94 -8.21 13.81 22.02
CA PRO A 94 -7.34 14.95 22.29
C PRO A 94 -5.85 14.58 22.16
N PRO A 95 -4.99 15.49 21.70
CA PRO A 95 -3.57 15.20 21.47
C PRO A 95 -2.78 14.84 22.72
N SER A 96 -3.21 15.29 23.89
CA SER A 96 -2.59 14.92 25.17
C SER A 96 -2.70 13.42 25.47
N ARG A 97 -3.73 12.76 24.93
CA ARG A 97 -4.03 11.35 25.14
C ARG A 97 -3.81 10.51 23.88
N PHE A 98 -3.87 11.14 22.71
CA PHE A 98 -3.69 10.54 21.39
C PHE A 98 -2.73 11.40 20.54
N PRO A 99 -1.44 11.48 20.93
CA PRO A 99 -0.46 12.32 20.23
C PRO A 99 -0.21 11.84 18.79
N ASP A 100 -0.42 10.55 18.54
CA ASP A 100 -0.20 9.88 17.26
C ASP A 100 -1.32 10.08 16.24
N LEU A 101 -2.50 10.55 16.68
CA LEU A 101 -3.59 10.89 15.77
C LEU A 101 -3.29 12.24 15.09
N LYS A 102 -3.00 12.19 13.79
CA LYS A 102 -2.73 13.38 12.97
C LYS A 102 -3.91 13.68 12.04
N LEU A 103 -4.54 14.84 12.25
CA LEU A 103 -5.66 15.36 11.44
C LEU A 103 -5.21 16.35 10.36
N THR A 104 -4.01 16.16 9.83
CA THR A 104 -3.49 16.97 8.73
C THR A 104 -4.06 16.43 7.41
N PRO A 105 -4.69 17.27 6.57
CA PRO A 105 -5.14 16.83 5.25
C PRO A 105 -3.95 16.22 4.50
N LEU A 106 -4.06 14.94 4.13
CA LEU A 106 -3.17 14.43 3.10
C LEU A 106 -3.59 15.11 1.81
N LEU A 107 -2.62 15.60 1.03
CA LEU A 107 -2.87 15.99 -0.35
C LEU A 107 -3.67 14.85 -1.01
N PRO A 108 -4.71 15.14 -1.82
CA PRO A 108 -5.41 14.07 -2.52
C PRO A 108 -4.33 13.25 -3.20
N MET A 109 -4.18 12.00 -2.75
CA MET A 109 -3.39 11.02 -3.47
C MET A 109 -4.14 10.84 -4.77
N SER A 110 -3.82 11.69 -5.75
CA SER A 110 -4.38 11.67 -7.08
C SER A 110 -4.09 10.27 -7.60
N VAL A 111 -5.12 9.42 -7.57
CA VAL A 111 -5.01 7.98 -7.77
C VAL A 111 -4.16 7.34 -6.66
N ILE A 112 -4.77 6.60 -5.72
CA ILE A 112 -4.00 5.48 -5.14
C ILE A 112 -3.61 4.66 -6.36
N PRO A 113 -2.33 4.60 -6.77
CA PRO A 113 -1.97 3.76 -7.90
C PRO A 113 -2.53 2.39 -7.55
N LYS A 114 -3.31 1.78 -8.44
CA LYS A 114 -3.38 0.32 -8.37
C LYS A 114 -1.91 -0.09 -8.45
N PHE A 115 -1.34 -0.44 -7.29
CA PHE A 115 0.09 -0.66 -7.21
C PHE A 115 0.46 -1.78 -8.14
N GLN A 116 -0.47 -2.69 -8.44
CA GLN A 116 -0.36 -3.69 -9.49
C GLN A 116 -0.99 -3.21 -10.80
N LEU A 117 -0.30 -3.39 -11.93
CA LEU A 117 -0.93 -3.31 -13.25
C LEU A 117 -1.96 -4.44 -13.41
N GLY A 118 -3.22 -4.05 -13.63
CA GLY A 118 -4.27 -5.00 -14.00
C GLY A 118 -4.13 -5.44 -15.45
N LEU A 119 -4.67 -6.61 -15.74
CA LEU A 119 -4.92 -7.04 -17.12
C LEU A 119 -6.33 -6.59 -17.51
N PRO A 120 -6.54 -6.08 -18.73
CA PRO A 120 -7.88 -5.74 -19.18
C PRO A 120 -8.70 -7.03 -19.37
N GLU A 121 -9.92 -7.04 -18.84
CA GLU A 121 -10.85 -8.15 -19.06
C GLU A 121 -11.34 -8.15 -20.51
N SER A 122 -11.48 -9.35 -21.08
CA SER A 122 -12.07 -9.56 -22.41
C SER A 122 -11.33 -8.89 -23.58
N VAL A 123 -10.09 -8.45 -23.39
CA VAL A 123 -9.24 -7.87 -24.42
C VAL A 123 -7.90 -8.59 -24.46
N THR A 124 -7.40 -8.87 -25.67
CA THR A 124 -6.06 -9.41 -25.85
C THR A 124 -5.03 -8.31 -25.70
N VAL A 125 -4.05 -8.52 -24.82
CA VAL A 125 -2.91 -7.63 -24.63
C VAL A 125 -1.61 -8.31 -25.02
N GLU A 126 -0.72 -7.54 -25.63
CA GLU A 126 0.64 -7.98 -25.89
C GLU A 126 1.43 -7.98 -24.58
N VAL A 127 2.06 -9.11 -24.29
CA VAL A 127 2.83 -9.33 -23.07
C VAL A 127 4.17 -9.98 -23.39
N VAL A 128 5.15 -9.75 -22.53
CA VAL A 128 6.42 -10.47 -22.53
C VAL A 128 6.55 -11.25 -21.23
N ILE A 129 6.95 -12.51 -21.31
CA ILE A 129 7.24 -13.32 -20.12
C ILE A 129 8.56 -12.82 -19.53
N SER A 130 8.50 -12.24 -18.33
CA SER A 130 9.66 -11.67 -17.66
C SER A 130 10.36 -12.66 -16.72
N TYR A 131 9.62 -13.65 -16.20
CA TYR A 131 10.16 -14.70 -15.36
C TYR A 131 9.28 -15.95 -15.41
N ILE A 132 9.89 -17.14 -15.49
CA ILE A 132 9.16 -18.42 -15.51
C ILE A 132 9.41 -19.14 -14.19
N VAL A 133 8.35 -19.42 -13.43
CA VAL A 133 8.43 -20.25 -12.22
C VAL A 133 8.25 -21.72 -12.60
N SER A 134 7.26 -21.99 -13.44
CA SER A 134 6.99 -23.30 -14.02
C SER A 134 6.28 -23.15 -15.38
N PRO A 135 6.09 -24.22 -16.17
CA PRO A 135 5.42 -24.13 -17.47
C PRO A 135 4.01 -23.51 -17.44
N SER A 136 3.33 -23.57 -16.29
CA SER A 136 1.99 -23.00 -16.12
C SER A 136 1.94 -21.81 -15.17
N HIS A 137 3.06 -21.34 -14.64
CA HIS A 137 3.14 -20.26 -13.65
C HIS A 137 4.32 -19.35 -13.96
N PHE A 138 4.03 -18.11 -14.31
CA PHE A 138 5.05 -17.16 -14.74
C PHE A 138 4.62 -15.72 -14.47
N PHE A 139 5.57 -14.82 -14.66
CA PHE A 139 5.38 -13.38 -14.58
C PHE A 139 5.48 -12.79 -15.97
N MET A 140 4.70 -11.75 -16.21
CA MET A 140 4.72 -11.04 -17.48
C MET A 140 4.63 -9.54 -17.28
N GLN A 141 5.18 -8.81 -18.25
CA GLN A 141 5.09 -7.36 -18.37
C GLN A 141 4.26 -7.00 -19.61
N GLN A 142 3.73 -5.77 -19.65
CA GLN A 142 2.94 -5.23 -20.76
C GLN A 142 3.73 -4.14 -21.51
N PRO A 143 4.53 -4.47 -22.55
CA PRO A 143 5.39 -3.48 -23.22
C PRO A 143 4.65 -2.30 -23.86
N THR A 144 3.39 -2.51 -24.23
CA THR A 144 2.52 -1.50 -24.83
C THR A 144 1.82 -0.62 -23.78
N HIS A 145 1.92 -0.95 -22.49
CA HIS A 145 1.34 -0.13 -21.44
C HIS A 145 2.13 1.18 -21.27
N PRO A 146 1.47 2.36 -21.11
CA PRO A 146 2.15 3.66 -21.04
C PRO A 146 3.22 3.79 -19.93
N THR A 147 3.15 2.94 -18.89
CA THR A 147 4.11 2.95 -17.78
C THR A 147 5.40 2.18 -18.07
N PHE A 148 5.38 1.22 -19.00
CA PHE A 148 6.50 0.31 -19.23
C PHE A 148 7.81 1.03 -19.56
N PRO A 149 7.85 2.07 -20.42
CA PRO A 149 9.09 2.81 -20.69
C PRO A 149 9.70 3.49 -19.45
N SER A 150 8.87 3.80 -18.44
CA SER A 150 9.32 4.46 -17.21
C SER A 150 10.07 3.53 -16.26
N LEU A 151 9.97 2.20 -16.45
CA LEU A 151 10.66 1.21 -15.61
C LEU A 151 12.17 1.38 -15.65
N SER A 152 12.74 1.52 -16.85
CA SER A 152 14.19 1.72 -17.05
C SER A 152 14.73 2.93 -16.29
N ARG A 153 13.96 4.03 -16.26
CA ARG A 153 14.30 5.25 -15.52
C ARG A 153 14.18 5.02 -14.01
N GLN A 154 13.16 4.30 -13.56
CA GLN A 154 13.01 3.96 -12.15
C GLN A 154 14.17 3.12 -11.64
N ASP A 155 14.62 2.11 -12.40
CA ASP A 155 15.77 1.28 -12.02
C ASP A 155 17.05 2.09 -11.88
N GLN A 156 17.29 3.04 -12.78
CA GLN A 156 18.45 3.94 -12.67
C GLN A 156 18.41 4.78 -11.40
N PHE A 157 17.23 5.30 -11.03
CA PHE A 157 17.09 6.08 -9.79
C PHE A 157 17.18 5.22 -8.54
N ILE A 158 16.59 4.02 -8.54
CA ILE A 158 16.72 3.07 -7.43
C ILE A 158 18.20 2.69 -7.27
N LEU A 159 18.88 2.30 -8.35
CA LEU A 159 20.30 1.98 -8.29
C LEU A 159 21.12 3.16 -7.76
N ALA A 160 20.91 4.37 -8.25
CA ALA A 160 21.63 5.56 -7.79
C ALA A 160 21.42 5.86 -6.30
N VAL A 161 20.25 5.56 -5.75
CA VAL A 161 19.96 5.76 -4.32
C VAL A 161 20.52 4.61 -3.48
N TYR A 162 20.29 3.36 -3.87
CA TYR A 162 20.54 2.19 -3.02
C TYR A 162 21.90 1.53 -3.22
N CYS A 163 22.67 1.87 -4.27
CA CYS A 163 24.03 1.35 -4.46
C CYS A 163 25.02 1.84 -3.38
N GLN A 164 24.66 2.87 -2.62
CA GLN A 164 25.39 3.38 -1.47
C GLN A 164 24.48 3.30 -0.23
N PRO A 165 24.38 2.13 0.43
CA PRO A 165 23.38 1.90 1.47
C PRO A 165 23.64 2.66 2.79
N VAL A 166 24.67 3.49 2.86
CA VAL A 166 25.02 4.27 4.05
C VAL A 166 23.91 5.30 4.34
N GLY A 167 23.29 5.19 5.52
CA GLY A 167 22.22 6.09 5.95
C GLY A 167 20.83 5.72 5.41
N ILE A 168 20.69 4.63 4.64
CA ILE A 168 19.40 4.12 4.21
C ILE A 168 18.86 3.15 5.28
N PRO A 169 17.67 3.39 5.84
CA PRO A 169 17.12 2.52 6.87
C PRO A 169 16.84 1.10 6.37
N GLU A 170 17.21 0.12 7.19
CA GLU A 170 16.70 -1.25 7.10
C GLU A 170 15.19 -1.29 7.38
N LEU A 171 14.54 -2.42 7.07
CA LEU A 171 13.15 -2.62 7.44
C LEU A 171 12.96 -2.64 8.97
N PRO A 172 11.93 -1.98 9.51
CA PRO A 172 11.60 -2.06 10.93
C PRO A 172 11.30 -3.51 11.34
N ARG A 173 11.85 -3.93 12.47
CA ARG A 173 11.56 -5.25 13.06
C ARG A 173 10.36 -5.16 14.01
N PRO A 174 9.50 -6.20 14.07
CA PRO A 174 9.55 -7.42 13.27
C PRO A 174 9.08 -7.18 11.82
N ILE A 175 9.79 -7.80 10.87
CA ILE A 175 9.39 -7.77 9.45
C ILE A 175 8.11 -8.60 9.28
N LYS A 176 7.16 -8.07 8.51
CA LYS A 176 5.87 -8.71 8.24
C LYS A 176 5.75 -9.05 6.75
N ALA A 177 5.05 -10.14 6.46
CA ALA A 177 4.59 -10.45 5.11
C ALA A 177 3.74 -9.30 4.54
N GLY A 178 3.82 -9.10 3.23
CA GLY A 178 3.14 -8.03 2.50
C GLY A 178 3.89 -6.69 2.44
N VAL A 179 4.92 -6.49 3.27
CA VAL A 179 5.71 -5.24 3.27
C VAL A 179 6.43 -5.05 1.94
N ILE A 180 6.31 -3.85 1.36
CA ILE A 180 7.03 -3.46 0.15
C ILE A 180 8.35 -2.80 0.56
N CYS A 181 9.42 -3.19 -0.10
CA CYS A 181 10.79 -2.84 0.24
C CYS A 181 11.66 -2.74 -1.02
N ILE A 182 12.93 -2.42 -0.80
CA ILE A 182 13.97 -2.54 -1.80
C ILE A 182 14.87 -3.71 -1.42
N ALA A 183 15.08 -4.62 -2.37
CA ALA A 183 15.90 -5.82 -2.20
C ALA A 183 17.03 -5.85 -3.23
N PRO A 184 18.23 -6.34 -2.87
CA PRO A 184 19.32 -6.52 -3.82
C PRO A 184 19.12 -7.79 -4.65
N LEU A 185 19.59 -7.75 -5.90
CA LEU A 185 19.76 -8.94 -6.74
C LEU A 185 20.96 -8.73 -7.67
N GLY A 186 22.00 -9.55 -7.49
CA GLY A 186 23.26 -9.37 -8.19
C GLY A 186 23.88 -8.00 -7.88
N SER A 187 24.13 -7.19 -8.91
CA SER A 187 24.64 -5.82 -8.78
C SER A 187 23.54 -4.75 -8.75
N GLY A 188 22.27 -5.16 -8.74
CA GLY A 188 21.10 -4.26 -8.83
C GLY A 188 20.29 -4.21 -7.54
N TRP A 189 19.37 -3.25 -7.50
CA TRP A 189 18.40 -3.05 -6.43
C TRP A 189 17.01 -2.87 -7.02
N TYR A 190 16.01 -3.52 -6.43
CA TYR A 190 14.69 -3.66 -7.05
C TYR A 190 13.57 -3.52 -6.03
N ARG A 191 12.40 -3.09 -6.50
CA ARG A 191 11.17 -3.12 -5.69
C ARG A 191 10.75 -4.56 -5.46
N ALA A 192 10.54 -4.91 -4.20
CA ALA A 192 10.17 -6.25 -3.79
C ALA A 192 9.10 -6.24 -2.70
N GLN A 193 8.33 -7.32 -2.62
CA GLN A 193 7.37 -7.56 -1.55
C GLN A 193 7.83 -8.74 -0.71
N VAL A 194 7.78 -8.58 0.62
CA VAL A 194 8.02 -9.67 1.57
C VAL A 194 6.89 -10.69 1.44
N MET A 195 7.24 -11.94 1.13
CA MET A 195 6.30 -13.04 1.01
C MET A 195 6.27 -13.87 2.29
N GLU A 196 7.44 -14.27 2.77
CA GLU A 196 7.61 -15.14 3.93
C GLU A 196 8.85 -14.73 4.73
N VAL A 197 8.81 -14.90 6.05
CA VAL A 197 9.90 -14.54 6.96
C VAL A 197 10.35 -15.79 7.73
N TYR A 198 11.58 -16.22 7.51
CA TYR A 198 12.21 -17.36 8.17
C TYR A 198 13.02 -16.87 9.38
N ARG A 199 12.35 -16.79 10.54
CA ARG A 199 12.91 -16.13 11.73
C ARG A 199 14.11 -16.87 12.33
N GLU A 200 14.18 -18.18 12.14
CA GLU A 200 15.22 -19.03 12.71
C GLU A 200 16.60 -18.75 12.09
N VAL A 201 16.62 -18.31 10.83
CA VAL A 201 17.83 -18.03 10.03
C VAL A 201 17.97 -16.56 9.65
N ASP A 202 17.04 -15.71 10.08
CA ASP A 202 16.97 -14.28 9.76
C ASP A 202 16.95 -13.99 8.25
N GLU A 203 16.23 -14.81 7.50
CA GLU A 203 16.05 -14.69 6.06
C GLU A 203 14.61 -14.36 5.69
N VAL A 204 14.44 -13.76 4.53
CA VAL A 204 13.15 -13.30 4.01
C VAL A 204 13.02 -13.73 2.56
N GLN A 205 11.94 -14.44 2.24
CA GLN A 205 11.55 -14.64 0.85
C GLN A 205 10.87 -13.38 0.34
N VAL A 206 11.35 -12.86 -0.79
CA VAL A 206 10.79 -11.71 -1.47
C VAL A 206 10.36 -12.04 -2.89
N LYS A 207 9.36 -11.30 -3.37
CA LYS A 207 8.88 -11.31 -4.76
C LYS A 207 9.24 -10.00 -5.44
N PHE A 208 9.88 -10.03 -6.61
CA PHE A 208 10.22 -8.81 -7.34
C PHE A 208 9.00 -8.27 -8.09
N LEU A 209 8.67 -7.01 -7.85
CA LEU A 209 7.39 -6.42 -8.26
C LEU A 209 7.39 -5.95 -9.72
N ASP A 210 8.56 -5.67 -10.28
CA ASP A 210 8.68 -5.16 -11.64
C ASP A 210 9.10 -6.21 -12.66
N TYR A 211 9.81 -7.24 -12.21
CA TYR A 211 10.40 -8.27 -13.07
C TYR A 211 9.85 -9.67 -12.79
N GLY A 212 9.22 -9.86 -11.63
CA GLY A 212 8.74 -11.16 -11.19
C GLY A 212 9.84 -12.04 -10.62
N GLY A 213 9.44 -13.24 -10.22
CA GLY A 213 10.33 -14.20 -9.58
C GLY A 213 10.49 -13.97 -8.08
N TYR A 214 11.10 -14.97 -7.45
CA TYR A 214 11.25 -15.08 -6.02
C TYR A 214 12.71 -15.30 -5.65
N THR A 215 13.15 -14.74 -4.54
CA THR A 215 14.45 -15.05 -3.94
C THR A 215 14.36 -15.02 -2.43
N VAL A 216 15.28 -15.72 -1.77
CA VAL A 216 15.51 -15.58 -0.33
C VAL A 216 16.74 -14.71 -0.15
N VAL A 217 16.64 -13.71 0.73
CA VAL A 217 17.76 -12.82 1.10
C VAL A 217 17.84 -12.65 2.62
N PRO A 218 19.00 -12.30 3.18
CA PRO A 218 19.10 -11.88 4.57
C PRO A 218 18.16 -10.72 4.87
N ALA A 219 17.49 -10.74 6.03
CA ALA A 219 16.62 -9.66 6.47
C ALA A 219 17.36 -8.30 6.55
N SER A 220 18.66 -8.35 6.90
CA SER A 220 19.57 -7.19 6.94
C SER A 220 19.86 -6.55 5.59
N ASP A 221 19.56 -7.23 4.48
CA ASP A 221 19.81 -6.71 3.13
C ASP A 221 18.63 -5.90 2.59
N LEU A 222 17.46 -6.03 3.22
CA LEU A 222 16.26 -5.30 2.84
C LEU A 222 16.34 -3.84 3.31
N ARG A 223 15.89 -2.92 2.46
CA ARG A 223 15.84 -1.49 2.75
C ARG A 223 14.41 -0.96 2.63
N GLN A 224 14.11 0.07 3.41
CA GLN A 224 12.84 0.79 3.27
C GLN A 224 12.77 1.44 1.89
N ILE A 225 11.61 1.33 1.24
CA ILE A 225 11.35 1.97 -0.04
C ILE A 225 10.99 3.44 0.15
N ARG A 226 11.58 4.33 -0.66
CA ARG A 226 11.19 5.75 -0.71
C ARG A 226 9.83 5.89 -1.40
N SER A 227 8.97 6.77 -0.88
CA SER A 227 7.58 6.88 -1.33
C SER A 227 7.40 7.29 -2.79
N ASP A 228 8.35 8.01 -3.37
CA ASP A 228 8.34 8.38 -4.80
C ASP A 228 8.57 7.17 -5.72
N PHE A 229 9.28 6.13 -5.27
CA PHE A 229 9.41 4.86 -5.99
C PHE A 229 8.12 4.02 -5.96
N MET A 230 7.07 4.48 -5.28
CA MET A 230 5.74 3.85 -5.29
C MET A 230 4.80 4.45 -6.35
N THR A 231 5.24 5.49 -7.08
CA THR A 231 4.40 6.20 -8.05
C THR A 231 4.21 5.43 -9.35
N LEU A 232 5.23 4.69 -9.80
CA LEU A 232 5.10 3.77 -10.93
C LEU A 232 4.32 2.53 -10.46
N PRO A 233 3.27 2.08 -11.15
CA PRO A 233 2.70 0.75 -10.89
C PRO A 233 3.78 -0.34 -11.01
N PHE A 234 3.63 -1.44 -10.30
CA PHE A 234 4.41 -2.66 -10.41
C PHE A 234 4.21 -3.27 -11.79
N GLN A 235 5.32 -3.49 -12.48
CA GLN A 235 5.29 -3.83 -13.90
C GLN A 235 5.16 -5.34 -14.18
N ALA A 236 5.43 -6.22 -13.20
CA ALA A 236 5.27 -7.66 -13.37
C ALA A 236 3.94 -8.15 -12.79
N THR A 237 3.14 -8.79 -13.63
CA THR A 237 1.92 -9.50 -13.23
C THR A 237 2.18 -10.99 -13.20
N GLU A 238 1.91 -11.60 -12.05
CA GLU A 238 1.99 -13.03 -11.83
C GLU A 238 0.72 -13.72 -12.33
N VAL A 239 0.87 -14.75 -13.15
CA VAL A 239 -0.25 -15.45 -13.79
C VAL A 239 -0.02 -16.94 -13.90
N CYS A 240 -1.13 -17.66 -14.12
CA CYS A 240 -1.09 -19.05 -14.51
C CYS A 240 -1.84 -19.31 -15.83
N LEU A 241 -1.42 -20.33 -16.57
CA LEU A 241 -2.15 -20.78 -17.76
C LEU A 241 -3.48 -21.42 -17.37
N ALA A 242 -4.57 -20.88 -17.90
CA ALA A 242 -5.88 -21.48 -17.76
C ALA A 242 -5.98 -22.80 -18.54
N GLY A 243 -6.69 -23.77 -17.96
CA GLY A 243 -6.98 -25.05 -18.61
C GLY A 243 -5.80 -26.02 -18.71
N VAL A 244 -4.66 -25.70 -18.10
CA VAL A 244 -3.48 -26.58 -18.07
C VAL A 244 -3.32 -27.18 -16.67
N ARG A 245 -2.93 -28.46 -16.60
CA ARG A 245 -2.59 -29.14 -15.35
C ARG A 245 -1.30 -29.93 -15.46
N PRO A 246 -0.44 -29.95 -14.42
CA PRO A 246 0.68 -30.88 -14.36
C PRO A 246 0.18 -32.33 -14.39
N LEU A 247 0.87 -33.19 -15.14
CA LEU A 247 0.51 -34.61 -15.26
C LEU A 247 0.63 -35.37 -13.93
N ASP A 248 1.44 -34.86 -13.01
CA ASP A 248 1.68 -35.39 -11.66
C ASP A 248 0.75 -34.78 -10.58
N GLY A 249 -0.17 -33.88 -10.95
CA GLY A 249 -1.27 -33.41 -10.11
C GLY A 249 -0.91 -32.39 -9.03
N LYS A 250 0.32 -31.85 -8.99
CA LYS A 250 0.73 -30.82 -8.02
C LYS A 250 0.54 -29.41 -8.59
N PHE A 251 -0.54 -28.72 -8.19
CA PHE A 251 -0.75 -27.30 -8.49
C PHE A 251 -0.33 -26.39 -7.33
N GLN A 252 0.18 -25.20 -7.66
CA GLN A 252 0.13 -24.02 -6.79
C GLN A 252 -0.57 -22.88 -7.56
N LEU A 253 -1.73 -22.48 -7.02
CA LEU A 253 -2.59 -21.30 -7.28
C LEU A 253 -2.76 -20.78 -8.72
N ILE A 254 -3.99 -20.95 -9.24
CA ILE A 254 -4.52 -20.29 -10.44
C ILE A 254 -4.93 -18.86 -10.07
N VAL A 255 -4.49 -17.87 -10.86
CA VAL A 255 -5.18 -16.57 -10.94
C VAL A 255 -5.35 -16.22 -12.43
N LEU A 256 -6.61 -16.22 -12.87
CA LEU A 256 -7.16 -15.27 -13.83
C LEU A 256 -8.15 -14.40 -13.07
#